data_AF-A0A524H7I6-F1
#
_entry.id   AF-A0A524H7I6-F1
#
_cell.length_a   1.000
_cell.length_b   1.000
_cell.length_c   1.000
_cell.angle_alpha   90.00
_cell.angle_beta   90.00
_cell.angle_gamma   90.00
#
_symmetry.space_group_name_H-M   'P 1'
#
loop_
_entity.id
_entity.type
_entity.pdbx_description
1 polymer ?
#
loop_
_entity_poly.entity_id
_entity_poly.type
_entity_poly.pdbx_seq_one_letter_code
_entity_poly.pdbx_strand_id
1 'polypeptide(L)'
;MTNFIATHLTPDELDDWLAGSLARNREAHLHGCADCRHLADADRALVHLLGTLPLFTPAAGFSDRVMARVEVRRRARPVIIAAALAAGVLLPMAASVGWSLANPETLTQLLQGAGQGLGGVWLTAVRSFGSTLLAQPWYPWVRGLFESPARLGLVFGATTVAYAGGVLVLRRLMALPTPRVAHAEI
;
A
#
# COMPACT_ATOMS: atom_id res chain seq x y z
N MET A 1 4.73 -25.70 23.25
CA MET A 1 3.51 -26.29 22.65
C MET A 1 2.61 -25.14 22.21
N THR A 2 2.77 -24.69 20.97
CA THR A 2 2.01 -23.56 20.41
C THR A 2 0.65 -24.06 19.95
N ASN A 3 -0.38 -23.47 20.54
CA ASN A 3 -1.79 -23.77 20.33
C ASN A 3 -2.21 -23.19 18.96
N PHE A 4 -2.11 -23.98 17.88
CA PHE A 4 -2.73 -23.63 16.60
C PHE A 4 -4.23 -23.85 16.76
N ILE A 5 -4.98 -22.76 16.99
CA ILE A 5 -6.42 -22.78 16.78
C ILE A 5 -6.60 -23.23 15.33
N ALA A 6 -7.05 -24.48 15.17
CA ALA A 6 -7.12 -25.19 13.90
C ALA A 6 -8.29 -24.63 13.08
N THR A 7 -8.10 -23.45 12.50
CA THR A 7 -8.97 -22.96 11.45
C THR A 7 -8.62 -23.72 10.18
N HIS A 8 -9.57 -24.53 9.69
CA HIS A 8 -9.49 -25.19 8.39
C HIS A 8 -9.16 -24.18 7.27
N LEU A 9 -8.70 -24.69 6.13
CA LEU A 9 -8.43 -23.84 4.96
C LEU A 9 -9.70 -23.10 4.54
N THR A 10 -9.55 -21.84 4.16
CA THR A 10 -10.63 -21.07 3.51
C THR A 10 -10.76 -21.49 2.04
N PRO A 11 -11.87 -21.14 1.36
CA PRO A 11 -12.01 -21.37 -0.07
C PRO A 11 -10.87 -20.75 -0.90
N ASP A 12 -10.49 -19.51 -0.61
CA ASP A 12 -9.37 -18.84 -1.31
C ASP A 12 -8.04 -19.57 -1.11
N GLU A 13 -7.79 -20.12 0.08
CA GLU A 13 -6.57 -20.92 0.34
C GLU A 13 -6.59 -22.26 -0.39
N LEU A 14 -7.79 -22.79 -0.68
CA LEU A 14 -7.93 -24.00 -1.47
C LEU A 14 -7.73 -23.73 -2.97
N ASP A 15 -8.21 -22.58 -3.45
CA ASP A 15 -7.91 -22.07 -4.79
C ASP A 15 -6.40 -21.81 -4.98
N ASP A 16 -5.74 -21.22 -3.97
CA ASP A 16 -4.28 -21.04 -3.96
C ASP A 16 -3.54 -22.38 -4.04
N TRP A 17 -4.06 -23.42 -3.39
CA TRP A 17 -3.48 -24.75 -3.49
C TRP A 17 -3.66 -25.36 -4.89
N LEU A 18 -4.84 -25.22 -5.50
CA LEU A 18 -5.08 -25.63 -6.89
C LEU A 18 -4.16 -24.89 -7.87
N ALA A 19 -3.88 -23.61 -7.59
CA ALA A 19 -2.96 -22.78 -8.38
C ALA A 19 -1.47 -23.04 -8.07
N GLY A 20 -1.15 -23.84 -7.04
CA GLY A 20 0.23 -24.09 -6.60
C GLY A 20 0.91 -22.91 -5.89
N SER A 21 0.12 -21.96 -5.37
CA SER A 21 0.57 -20.76 -4.64
C SER A 21 0.37 -20.83 -3.12
N LEU A 22 -0.15 -21.93 -2.58
CA LEU A 22 -0.44 -22.07 -1.15
C LEU A 22 0.84 -21.92 -0.29
N ALA A 23 0.73 -21.20 0.82
CA ALA A 23 1.83 -21.04 1.77
C ALA A 23 2.23 -22.38 2.43
N ARG A 24 3.54 -22.64 2.57
CA ARG A 24 4.10 -23.92 3.09
C ARG A 24 3.52 -24.36 4.44
N ASN A 25 3.21 -23.43 5.35
CA ASN A 25 2.62 -23.75 6.64
C ASN A 25 1.18 -24.27 6.50
N ARG A 26 0.42 -23.76 5.53
CA ARG A 26 -0.92 -24.24 5.19
C ARG A 26 -0.87 -25.57 4.43
N GLU A 27 0.12 -25.77 3.56
CA GLU A 27 0.35 -27.08 2.92
C GLU A 27 0.62 -28.16 3.97
N ALA A 28 1.46 -27.86 4.98
CA ALA A 28 1.70 -28.79 6.09
C ALA A 28 0.41 -29.10 6.87
N HIS A 29 -0.48 -28.12 7.06
CA HIS A 29 -1.80 -28.34 7.65
C HIS A 29 -2.68 -29.24 6.78
N LEU A 30 -2.70 -29.03 5.45
CA LEU A 30 -3.43 -29.89 4.52
C LEU A 30 -2.97 -31.35 4.64
N HIS A 31 -1.66 -31.60 4.70
CA HIS A 31 -1.14 -32.95 4.94
C HIS A 31 -1.48 -33.52 6.32
N GLY A 32 -1.76 -32.68 7.32
CA GLY A 32 -2.13 -33.08 8.68
C GLY A 32 -3.63 -33.26 8.93
N CYS A 33 -4.50 -32.49 8.27
CA CYS A 33 -5.94 -32.46 8.51
C CYS A 33 -6.75 -33.27 7.49
N ALA A 34 -7.48 -34.29 7.94
CA ALA A 34 -8.26 -35.17 7.06
C ALA A 34 -9.40 -34.43 6.32
N ASP A 35 -10.10 -33.52 7.00
CA ASP A 35 -11.22 -32.78 6.42
C ASP A 35 -10.76 -31.85 5.29
N CYS A 36 -9.64 -31.14 5.49
CA CYS A 36 -9.06 -30.29 4.45
C CYS A 36 -8.58 -31.12 3.25
N ARG A 37 -8.03 -32.32 3.46
CA ARG A 37 -7.67 -33.21 2.34
C ARG A 37 -8.88 -33.66 1.54
N HIS A 38 -9.94 -34.07 2.23
CA HIS A 38 -11.16 -34.51 1.57
C HIS A 38 -11.76 -33.39 0.71
N LEU A 39 -11.80 -32.17 1.24
CA LEU A 39 -12.27 -31.01 0.49
C LEU A 39 -11.36 -30.73 -0.73
N ALA A 40 -10.04 -30.77 -0.54
CA ALA A 40 -9.09 -30.51 -1.60
C ALA A 40 -9.12 -31.55 -2.72
N ASP A 41 -9.32 -32.82 -2.39
CA ASP A 41 -9.47 -33.89 -3.37
C ASP A 41 -10.78 -33.74 -4.17
N ALA A 42 -11.87 -33.31 -3.51
CA ALA A 42 -13.13 -32.99 -4.19
C ALA A 42 -12.99 -31.83 -5.18
N ASP A 43 -12.33 -30.74 -4.76
CA ASP A 43 -12.09 -29.56 -5.60
C ASP A 43 -11.18 -29.89 -6.79
N ARG A 44 -10.12 -30.68 -6.58
CA ARG A 44 -9.27 -31.16 -7.67
C ARG A 44 -10.06 -31.99 -8.68
N ALA A 45 -10.94 -32.88 -8.20
CA ALA A 45 -11.79 -33.69 -9.08
C ALA A 45 -12.76 -32.81 -9.90
N LEU A 46 -13.34 -31.78 -9.26
CA LEU A 46 -14.21 -30.82 -9.93
C LEU A 46 -13.47 -30.03 -11.02
N VAL A 47 -12.29 -29.48 -10.70
CA VAL A 47 -11.46 -28.76 -11.68
C VAL A 47 -11.08 -29.65 -12.84
N HIS A 48 -10.74 -30.92 -12.58
CA HIS A 48 -10.45 -31.87 -13.64
C HIS A 48 -11.67 -32.09 -14.55
N LEU A 49 -12.87 -32.27 -13.97
CA LEU A 49 -14.12 -32.42 -14.72
C LEU A 49 -14.41 -31.17 -15.57
N LEU A 50 -14.28 -29.97 -15.00
CA LEU A 50 -14.44 -28.71 -15.73
C LEU A 50 -13.46 -28.59 -16.89
N GLY A 51 -12.22 -29.07 -16.71
CA GLY A 51 -11.21 -29.13 -17.76
C GLY A 51 -11.54 -30.07 -18.92
N THR A 52 -12.49 -31.01 -18.75
CA THR A 52 -12.96 -31.89 -19.83
C THR A 52 -14.09 -31.29 -20.67
N LEU A 53 -14.64 -30.15 -20.26
CA LEU A 53 -15.72 -29.51 -21.01
C LEU A 53 -15.22 -29.01 -22.37
N PRO A 54 -16.06 -29.09 -23.42
CA PRO A 54 -15.70 -28.57 -24.73
C PRO A 54 -15.46 -27.06 -24.65
N LEU A 55 -14.36 -26.61 -25.24
CA LEU A 55 -14.08 -25.19 -25.39
C LEU A 55 -15.00 -24.62 -26.48
N PHE A 56 -15.87 -23.69 -26.10
CA PHE A 56 -16.69 -22.95 -27.05
C PHE A 56 -15.94 -21.68 -27.48
N THR A 57 -15.62 -21.58 -28.76
CA THR A 57 -15.10 -20.34 -29.33
C THR A 57 -16.24 -19.33 -29.47
N PRO A 58 -16.14 -18.13 -28.87
CA PRO A 58 -17.19 -17.12 -29.02
C PRO A 58 -17.28 -16.63 -30.48
N ALA A 59 -18.46 -16.18 -30.89
CA ALA A 59 -18.68 -15.61 -32.22
C ALA A 59 -17.77 -14.40 -32.47
N ALA A 60 -17.42 -14.16 -33.74
CA ALA A 60 -16.60 -13.02 -34.14
C ALA A 60 -17.14 -11.69 -33.55
N GLY A 61 -16.23 -10.84 -33.09
CA GLY A 61 -16.53 -9.55 -32.45
C GLY A 61 -17.14 -9.65 -31.05
N PHE A 62 -17.18 -10.82 -30.41
CA PHE A 62 -17.68 -10.97 -29.03
C PHE A 62 -16.92 -10.07 -28.05
N SER A 63 -15.58 -10.11 -28.09
CA SER A 63 -14.73 -9.28 -27.23
C SER A 63 -15.01 -7.80 -27.39
N ASP A 64 -15.20 -7.33 -28.63
CA ASP A 64 -15.51 -5.92 -28.90
C ASP A 64 -16.87 -5.52 -28.32
N ARG A 65 -17.89 -6.37 -28.47
CA ARG A 65 -19.22 -6.12 -27.88
C ARG A 65 -19.19 -6.10 -26.35
N VAL A 66 -18.40 -6.98 -25.73
CA VAL A 66 -18.24 -7.00 -24.27
C VAL A 66 -17.48 -5.77 -23.81
N MET A 67 -16.32 -5.49 -24.40
CA MET A 67 -15.47 -4.36 -24.00
C MET A 67 -16.13 -3.01 -24.27
N ALA A 68 -17.02 -2.89 -25.27
CA ALA A 68 -17.83 -1.69 -25.48
C ALA A 68 -18.79 -1.38 -24.32
N ARG A 69 -19.17 -2.39 -23.51
CA ARG A 69 -20.07 -2.26 -22.36
C ARG A 69 -19.35 -2.18 -21.02
N VAL A 70 -18.05 -2.48 -20.98
CA VAL A 70 -17.26 -2.41 -19.75
C VAL A 70 -16.80 -0.97 -19.54
N GLU A 71 -17.36 -0.32 -18.52
CA GLU A 71 -16.86 0.97 -18.06
C GLU A 71 -15.52 0.81 -17.35
N VAL A 72 -14.42 0.93 -18.09
CA VAL A 72 -13.09 1.02 -17.48
C VAL A 72 -12.93 2.42 -16.92
N ARG A 73 -13.15 2.56 -15.60
CA ARG A 73 -12.93 3.81 -14.89
C ARG A 73 -11.46 4.22 -15.02
N ARG A 74 -11.16 5.10 -15.98
CA ARG A 74 -9.80 5.60 -16.20
C ARG A 74 -9.32 6.28 -14.92
N ARG A 75 -8.23 5.77 -14.35
CA ARG A 75 -7.58 6.35 -13.18
C ARG A 75 -7.30 7.83 -13.46
N ALA A 76 -7.81 8.71 -12.61
CA ALA A 76 -7.66 10.15 -12.78
C ALA A 76 -6.18 10.53 -12.91
N ARG A 77 -5.87 11.50 -13.79
CA ARG A 77 -4.51 11.94 -14.06
C ARG A 77 -3.82 12.35 -12.74
N PRO A 78 -2.58 11.88 -12.48
CA PRO A 78 -1.91 12.07 -11.18
C PRO A 78 -1.73 13.54 -10.78
N VAL A 79 -1.75 14.45 -11.75
CA VAL A 79 -1.63 15.91 -11.53
C VAL A 79 -2.85 16.49 -10.78
N ILE A 80 -4.07 16.00 -11.03
CA ILE A 80 -5.29 16.50 -10.37
C ILE A 80 -5.32 16.04 -8.91
N ILE A 81 -4.85 14.82 -8.64
CA ILE A 81 -4.80 14.27 -7.27
C ILE A 81 -3.74 15.01 -6.43
N ALA A 82 -2.57 15.31 -7.01
CA ALA A 82 -1.52 16.05 -6.31
C ALA A 82 -1.95 17.48 -5.96
N ALA A 83 -2.63 18.17 -6.88
CA ALA A 83 -3.14 19.53 -6.63
C ALA A 83 -4.24 19.54 -5.56
N ALA A 84 -5.15 18.56 -5.57
CA ALA A 84 -6.21 18.44 -4.58
C ALA A 84 -5.67 18.14 -3.17
N LEU A 85 -4.65 17.28 -3.07
CA LEU A 85 -3.99 16.99 -1.79
C LEU A 85 -3.21 18.20 -1.26
N ALA A 86 -2.50 18.93 -2.11
CA ALA A 86 -1.79 20.14 -1.70
C ALA A 86 -2.77 21.23 -1.22
N ALA A 87 -3.88 21.43 -1.93
CA ALA A 87 -4.93 22.35 -1.52
C ALA A 87 -5.59 21.92 -0.20
N GLY A 88 -5.85 20.62 -0.02
CA GLY A 88 -6.44 20.07 1.20
C GLY A 88 -5.58 20.25 2.46
N VAL A 89 -4.26 20.39 2.33
CA VAL A 89 -3.34 20.63 3.48
C VAL A 89 -3.12 22.11 3.73
N LEU A 90 -2.99 22.94 2.68
CA LEU A 90 -2.63 24.35 2.84
C LEU A 90 -3.80 25.23 3.29
N LEU A 91 -5.03 24.94 2.84
CA LEU A 91 -6.23 25.67 3.27
C LEU A 91 -6.48 25.62 4.79
N PRO A 92 -6.46 24.45 5.46
CA PRO A 92 -6.66 24.40 6.90
C PRO A 92 -5.51 25.05 7.69
N MET A 93 -4.26 25.00 7.20
CA MET A 93 -3.15 25.73 7.84
C MET A 93 -3.35 27.25 7.75
N ALA A 94 -3.72 27.77 6.58
CA ALA A 94 -3.98 29.20 6.42
C ALA A 94 -5.18 29.66 7.27
N ALA A 95 -6.24 28.85 7.36
CA ALA A 95 -7.38 29.11 8.23
C ALA A 95 -6.99 29.11 9.72
N SER A 96 -6.12 28.19 10.14
CA SER A 96 -5.61 28.15 11.51
C SER A 96 -4.79 29.40 11.84
N VAL A 97 -3.91 29.85 10.94
CA VAL A 97 -3.10 31.06 11.15
C VAL A 97 -4.00 32.31 11.23
N GLY A 98 -4.98 32.42 10.33
CA GLY A 98 -5.95 33.52 10.35
C GLY A 98 -6.77 33.55 11.64
N TRP A 99 -7.24 32.39 12.10
CA TRP A 99 -8.00 32.29 13.36
C TRP A 99 -7.12 32.63 14.58
N SER A 100 -5.87 32.16 14.63
CA SER A 100 -4.94 32.45 15.72
C SER A 100 -4.58 33.94 15.82
N LEU A 101 -4.47 34.64 14.69
CA LEU A 101 -4.24 36.09 14.69
C LEU A 101 -5.48 36.88 15.14
N ALA A 102 -6.68 36.35 14.89
CA ALA A 102 -7.94 36.98 15.28
C ALA A 102 -8.32 36.73 16.75
N ASN A 103 -7.77 35.72 17.41
CA ASN A 103 -8.13 35.33 18.79
C ASN A 103 -6.90 35.11 19.70
N PRO A 104 -6.09 36.15 19.95
CA PRO A 104 -4.87 36.05 20.75
C PRO A 104 -5.12 35.71 22.23
N GLU A 105 -6.24 36.16 22.80
CA GLU A 105 -6.63 35.93 24.20
C GLU A 105 -7.01 34.47 24.47
N THR A 106 -7.74 33.83 23.56
CA THR A 106 -8.03 32.38 23.68
C THR A 106 -6.79 31.53 23.46
N LEU A 107 -5.88 31.94 22.56
CA LEU A 107 -4.62 31.24 22.34
C LEU A 107 -3.71 31.31 23.58
N THR A 108 -3.63 32.47 24.24
CA THR A 108 -2.84 32.62 25.47
C THR A 108 -3.43 31.84 26.64
N GLN A 109 -4.75 31.80 26.81
CA GLN A 109 -5.41 30.95 27.81
C GLN A 109 -5.19 29.45 27.54
N LEU A 110 -5.28 29.04 26.27
CA LEU A 110 -5.02 27.65 25.87
C LEU A 110 -3.56 27.25 26.13
N LEU A 111 -2.58 28.09 25.78
CA LEU A 111 -1.17 27.82 26.03
C LEU A 111 -0.84 27.76 27.53
N GLN A 112 -1.45 28.61 28.35
CA GLN A 112 -1.25 28.59 29.79
C GLN A 112 -1.85 27.33 30.44
N GLY A 113 -3.05 26.90 29.99
CA GLY A 113 -3.65 25.64 30.44
C GLY A 113 -2.90 24.41 29.94
N ALA A 114 -2.44 24.43 28.68
CA ALA A 114 -1.62 23.38 28.08
C ALA A 114 -0.28 23.23 28.80
N GLY A 115 0.39 24.33 29.18
CA GLY A 115 1.68 24.29 29.88
C GLY A 115 1.63 23.54 31.21
N GLN A 116 0.50 23.56 31.91
CA GLN A 116 0.33 22.88 33.20
C GLN A 116 -0.01 21.39 33.07
N GLY A 117 -0.74 20.98 32.00
CA GLY A 117 -1.14 19.58 31.77
C GLY A 117 -0.21 18.79 30.84
N LEU A 118 0.30 19.41 29.78
CA LEU A 118 1.15 18.75 28.79
C LEU A 118 2.62 18.67 29.22
N GLY A 119 3.11 19.56 30.09
CA GLY A 119 4.51 19.54 30.53
C GLY A 119 4.90 18.19 31.15
N GLY A 120 4.11 17.68 32.09
CA GLY A 120 4.39 16.41 32.78
C GLY A 120 4.18 15.17 31.89
N VAL A 121 3.11 15.15 31.09
CA VAL A 121 2.77 14.02 30.20
C VAL A 121 3.71 13.94 28.99
N TRP A 122 4.08 15.09 28.42
CA TRP A 122 5.04 15.14 27.31
C TRP A 122 6.45 14.76 27.77
N LEU A 123 6.93 15.25 28.92
CA LEU A 123 8.24 14.86 29.44
C LEU A 123 8.34 13.37 29.77
N THR A 124 7.26 12.76 30.27
CA THR A 124 7.20 11.31 30.53
C THR A 124 7.06 10.50 29.24
N ALA A 125 6.24 10.94 28.30
CA ALA A 125 6.11 10.32 26.98
C ALA A 125 7.43 10.37 26.20
N VAL A 126 8.09 11.54 26.13
CA VAL A 126 9.38 11.71 25.45
C VAL A 126 10.49 10.92 26.13
N ARG A 127 10.51 10.82 27.46
CA ARG A 127 11.48 9.95 28.17
C ARG A 127 11.26 8.47 27.89
N SER A 128 10.02 8.01 27.90
CA SER A 128 9.67 6.61 27.60
C SER A 128 9.95 6.24 26.14
N PHE A 129 9.65 7.16 25.22
CA PHE A 129 9.93 6.96 23.80
C PHE A 129 11.42 7.04 23.49
N GLY A 130 12.14 7.95 24.17
CA GLY A 130 13.58 8.12 24.06
C GLY A 130 14.35 6.87 24.49
N SER A 131 13.99 6.23 25.62
CA SER A 131 14.66 5.00 26.06
C SER A 131 14.42 3.83 25.11
N THR A 132 13.23 3.75 24.50
CA THR A 132 12.87 2.71 23.53
C THR A 132 13.57 2.91 22.18
N LEU A 133 13.69 4.15 21.73
CA LEU A 133 14.41 4.54 20.50
C LEU A 133 15.92 4.34 20.63
N LEU A 134 16.50 4.70 21.77
CA LEU A 134 17.94 4.53 22.04
C LEU A 134 18.35 3.05 22.11
N ALA A 135 17.43 2.16 22.48
CA ALA A 135 17.66 0.72 22.49
C ALA A 135 17.58 0.07 21.09
N GLN A 136 17.20 0.81 20.05
CA GLN A 136 17.08 0.24 18.70
C GLN A 136 18.44 0.11 18.00
N PRO A 137 18.74 -1.03 17.37
CA PRO A 137 20.04 -1.30 16.75
C PRO A 137 20.38 -0.37 15.58
N TRP A 138 19.38 0.29 14.98
CA TRP A 138 19.56 1.24 13.89
C TRP A 138 19.83 2.68 14.35
N TYR A 139 19.61 3.00 15.63
CA TYR A 139 19.73 4.37 16.14
C TYR A 139 21.16 4.95 16.02
N PRO A 140 22.25 4.21 16.34
CA PRO A 140 23.62 4.73 16.17
C PRO A 140 23.94 5.09 14.72
N TRP A 141 23.40 4.32 13.76
CA TRP A 141 23.56 4.59 12.33
C TRP A 141 22.86 5.89 11.92
N VAL A 142 21.60 6.10 12.35
CA VAL A 142 20.84 7.32 12.07
C VAL A 142 21.47 8.55 12.73
N ARG A 143 21.88 8.43 13.99
CA ARG A 143 22.54 9.53 14.72
C ARG A 143 23.82 9.98 14.01
N GLY A 144 24.63 9.03 13.51
CA GLY A 144 25.85 9.32 12.75
C GLY A 144 25.63 10.05 11.42
N LEU A 145 24.39 10.11 10.91
CA LEU A 145 24.01 10.95 9.78
C LEU A 145 23.89 12.42 10.19
N PHE A 146 23.36 12.69 11.40
CA PHE A 146 23.14 14.05 11.92
C PHE A 146 24.37 14.69 12.55
N GLU A 147 25.37 13.91 12.94
CA GLU A 147 26.60 14.42 13.57
C GLU A 147 27.53 15.18 12.61
N SER A 148 27.30 15.12 11.29
CA SER A 148 28.05 15.94 10.34
C SER A 148 27.12 16.65 9.33
N PRO A 149 27.22 17.98 9.18
CA PRO A 149 26.40 18.72 8.23
C PRO A 149 26.64 18.30 6.78
N ALA A 150 27.86 17.80 6.48
CA ALA A 150 28.21 17.28 5.16
C ALA A 150 27.44 15.98 4.80
N ARG A 151 27.30 15.04 5.74
CA ARG A 151 26.55 13.79 5.47
C ARG A 151 25.06 14.05 5.30
N LEU A 152 24.49 14.99 6.06
CA LEU A 152 23.10 15.43 5.86
C LEU A 152 22.88 15.96 4.45
N GLY A 153 23.78 16.84 3.96
CA GLY A 153 23.71 17.34 2.60
C GLY A 153 23.75 16.23 1.55
N LEU A 154 24.61 15.22 1.74
CA LEU A 154 24.72 14.07 0.84
C LEU A 154 23.46 13.20 0.85
N VAL A 155 22.88 12.92 2.02
CA VAL A 155 21.65 12.12 2.13
C VAL A 155 20.47 12.85 1.49
N PHE A 156 20.31 14.15 1.77
CA PHE A 156 19.26 14.96 1.14
C PHE A 156 19.44 15.03 -0.37
N GLY A 157 20.67 15.24 -0.84
CA GLY A 157 21.01 15.23 -2.26
C GLY A 157 20.68 13.90 -2.93
N ALA A 158 21.15 12.78 -2.35
CA ALA A 158 20.90 11.44 -2.85
C ALA A 158 19.40 11.11 -2.91
N THR A 159 18.64 11.49 -1.87
CA THR A 159 17.19 11.27 -1.82
C THR A 159 16.46 12.07 -2.89
N THR A 160 16.87 13.32 -3.10
CA THR A 160 16.30 14.20 -4.13
C THR A 160 16.59 13.68 -5.53
N VAL A 161 17.81 13.22 -5.80
CA VAL A 161 18.21 12.62 -7.08
C VAL A 161 17.44 11.32 -7.33
N ALA A 162 17.31 10.45 -6.32
CA ALA A 162 16.54 9.22 -6.42
C ALA A 162 15.07 9.50 -6.74
N TYR A 163 14.46 10.48 -6.05
CA TYR A 163 13.08 10.90 -6.30
C TYR A 163 12.90 11.45 -7.73
N ALA A 164 13.77 12.36 -8.16
CA ALA A 164 13.73 12.93 -9.51
C ALA A 164 13.92 11.85 -10.61
N GLY A 165 14.84 10.91 -10.39
CA GLY A 165 15.05 9.76 -11.27
C GLY A 165 13.81 8.88 -11.39
N GLY A 166 13.15 8.56 -10.26
CA GLY A 166 11.90 7.81 -10.25
C GLY A 166 10.78 8.49 -11.03
N VAL A 167 10.64 9.82 -10.87
CA VAL A 167 9.65 10.62 -11.62
C VAL A 167 9.92 10.58 -13.13
N LEU A 168 11.18 10.65 -13.55
CA LEU A 168 11.55 10.59 -14.97
C LEU A 168 11.28 9.22 -15.60
N VAL A 169 11.60 8.14 -14.89
CA VAL A 169 11.31 6.77 -15.33
C VAL A 169 9.79 6.57 -15.49
N LEU A 170 9.00 7.01 -14.52
CA LEU A 170 7.55 6.91 -14.58
C LEU A 170 6.98 7.69 -15.76
N ARG A 171 7.49 8.90 -16.01
CA ARG A 171 7.10 9.72 -17.18
C ARG A 171 7.42 9.00 -18.49
N ARG A 172 8.57 8.34 -18.59
CA ARG A 172 8.99 7.60 -19.78
C ARG A 172 8.10 6.38 -20.03
N LEU A 173 7.74 5.64 -18.99
CA LEU A 173 6.86 4.49 -19.10
C LEU A 173 5.45 4.88 -19.58
N MET A 174 4.94 6.03 -19.14
CA MET A 174 3.65 6.54 -19.61
C MET A 174 3.66 7.09 -21.05
N ALA A 175 4.84 7.33 -21.63
CA ALA A 175 4.97 7.90 -22.97
C ALA A 175 5.16 6.85 -24.08
N LEU A 176 5.11 5.55 -23.75
CA LEU A 176 5.24 4.50 -24.76
C LEU A 176 4.07 4.59 -25.77
N PRO A 177 4.34 4.84 -27.06
CA PRO A 177 3.29 4.87 -28.08
C PRO A 177 2.68 3.48 -28.19
N THR A 178 1.36 3.40 -28.06
CA THR A 178 0.62 2.16 -28.30
C THR A 178 0.88 1.68 -29.74
N PRO A 179 1.32 0.43 -29.95
CA PRO A 179 1.55 -0.09 -31.28
C PRO A 179 0.27 0.00 -32.11
N ARG A 180 0.34 0.66 -33.27
CA ARG A 180 -0.74 0.69 -34.26
C ARG A 180 -0.93 -0.73 -34.78
N VAL A 181 -2.06 -1.34 -34.43
CA VAL A 181 -2.50 -2.62 -34.99
C VAL A 181 -2.95 -2.34 -36.43
N ALA A 182 -2.14 -2.75 -37.41
CA ALA A 182 -2.51 -2.70 -38.81
C ALA A 182 -3.76 -3.55 -39.02
N HIS A 183 -4.87 -2.91 -39.39
CA HIS A 183 -6.06 -3.63 -39.84
C HIS A 183 -5.77 -4.10 -41.26
N ALA A 184 -5.60 -5.40 -41.45
CA ALA A 184 -5.65 -5.99 -42.77
C ALA A 184 -7.11 -5.97 -43.23
N GLU A 185 -7.42 -5.14 -44.23
CA GLU A 185 -8.66 -5.23 -44.99
C GLU A 185 -8.64 -6.57 -45.76
N ILE A 186 -9.66 -7.39 -45.53
CA ILE A 186 -10.01 -8.57 -46.34
C ILE A 186 -11.41 -8.33 -46.88
#